data_AF-A0A3D8GXZ5-F1
#
_entry.id   AF-A0A3D8GXZ5-F1
#
_cell.length_a   1.000
_cell.length_b   1.000
_cell.length_c   1.000
_cell.angle_alpha   90.00
_cell.angle_beta   90.00
_cell.angle_gamma   90.00
#
_symmetry.space_group_name_H-M   'P 1'
#
loop_
_entity.id
_entity.type
_entity.pdbx_description
1 polymer ?
#
loop_
_entity_poly.entity_id
_entity_poly.type
_entity_poly.pdbx_seq_one_letter_code
_entity_poly.pdbx_strand_id
1 'polypeptide(L)'
;MDTEGLSIPEAIRRLFGVDVAKESPLLKNKAMSFVRNKLIAVRKEPKVDRKAVYLKADQGYALHNALILNAVFPNPKDVKRIFEDERYRTDCAAVVGRLLTDRGSVLGEALQSGSSDKMASFLADIARDLRQEWMPNPFQVLPQVALGENTTLLHALLAQAASLEPADSFLLAYMNGDWEAAQKLSSQISSGTPELLAIKTEIDRKLNEAHEFSELLNFFRKK
;
A
#
# COMPACT_ATOMS: atom_id res chain seq x y z
N MET A 1 -18.30 -6.10 14.37
CA MET A 1 -17.99 -5.26 15.55
C MET A 1 -18.44 -3.86 15.22
N ASP A 2 -19.18 -3.21 16.12
CA ASP A 2 -19.56 -1.81 15.92
C ASP A 2 -18.34 -0.88 16.13
N THR A 3 -18.10 0.01 15.16
CA THR A 3 -17.04 1.03 15.17
C THR A 3 -17.60 2.42 14.90
N GLU A 4 -18.92 2.58 14.83
CA GLU A 4 -19.55 3.87 14.59
C GLU A 4 -19.21 4.84 15.73
N GLY A 5 -18.96 6.10 15.38
CA GLY A 5 -18.69 7.15 16.37
C GLY A 5 -17.31 7.05 17.02
N LEU A 6 -16.52 6.02 16.73
CA LEU A 6 -15.12 5.93 17.16
C LEU A 6 -14.24 6.86 16.33
N SER A 7 -13.26 7.47 16.97
CA SER A 7 -12.17 8.13 16.26
C SER A 7 -11.29 7.11 15.54
N ILE A 8 -10.52 7.55 14.55
CA ILE A 8 -9.61 6.66 13.80
C ILE A 8 -8.66 5.86 14.72
N PRO A 9 -7.99 6.45 15.73
CA PRO A 9 -7.16 5.67 16.65
C PRO A 9 -7.93 4.63 17.46
N GLU A 10 -9.13 4.97 17.95
CA GLU A 10 -9.96 4.05 18.74
C GLU A 10 -10.45 2.87 17.89
N ALA A 11 -10.84 3.14 16.65
CA ALA A 11 -11.25 2.10 15.70
C ALA A 11 -10.09 1.15 15.38
N ILE A 12 -8.89 1.67 15.12
CA ILE A 12 -7.71 0.83 14.87
C ILE A 12 -7.39 -0.03 16.09
N ARG A 13 -7.42 0.54 17.30
CA ARG A 13 -7.21 -0.23 18.53
C ARG A 13 -8.23 -1.35 18.68
N ARG A 14 -9.51 -1.08 18.37
CA ARG A 14 -10.58 -2.08 18.46
C ARG A 14 -10.45 -3.19 17.41
N LEU A 15 -10.01 -2.86 16.20
CA LEU A 15 -9.90 -3.80 15.08
C LEU A 15 -8.64 -4.68 15.15
N PHE A 16 -7.52 -4.11 15.60
CA PHE A 16 -6.21 -4.76 15.54
C PHE A 16 -5.53 -4.94 16.91
N GLY A 17 -6.11 -4.42 17.99
CA GLY A 17 -5.49 -4.45 19.32
C GLY A 17 -4.29 -3.52 19.48
N VAL A 18 -4.03 -2.65 18.50
CA VAL A 18 -2.82 -1.81 18.44
C VAL A 18 -3.05 -0.45 19.10
N ASP A 19 -2.20 -0.06 20.06
CA ASP A 19 -2.22 1.30 20.59
C ASP A 19 -1.49 2.27 19.64
N VAL A 20 -2.24 2.84 18.71
CA VAL A 20 -1.75 3.75 17.65
C VAL A 20 -0.89 4.91 18.17
N ALA A 21 -1.13 5.39 19.39
CA ALA A 21 -0.36 6.50 19.97
C ALA A 21 1.04 6.09 20.45
N LYS A 22 1.22 4.81 20.80
CA LYS A 22 2.47 4.27 21.35
C LYS A 22 3.21 3.37 20.37
N GLU A 23 2.46 2.60 19.57
CA GLU A 23 2.98 1.48 18.80
C GLU A 23 3.13 1.81 17.32
N SER A 24 2.27 2.66 16.75
CA SER A 24 2.40 3.03 15.32
C SER A 24 1.58 4.27 14.94
N PRO A 25 2.16 5.48 15.04
CA PRO A 25 1.58 6.69 14.45
C PRO A 25 1.34 6.54 12.93
N LEU A 26 2.05 5.63 12.27
CA LEU A 26 1.98 5.37 10.84
C LEU A 26 0.63 4.79 10.42
N LEU A 27 0.08 3.84 11.20
CA LEU A 27 -1.25 3.28 10.93
C LEU A 27 -2.32 4.37 10.92
N LYS A 28 -2.23 5.35 11.84
CA LYS A 28 -3.10 6.52 11.84
C LYS A 28 -2.96 7.32 10.55
N ASN A 29 -1.73 7.58 10.11
CA ASN A 29 -1.45 8.38 8.93
C ASN A 29 -1.97 7.70 7.65
N LYS A 30 -1.84 6.37 7.54
CA LYS A 30 -2.41 5.57 6.45
C LYS A 30 -3.93 5.58 6.49
N ALA A 31 -4.55 5.33 7.64
CA ALA A 31 -5.99 5.44 7.82
C ALA A 31 -6.53 6.83 7.43
N MET A 32 -5.86 7.90 7.85
CA MET A 32 -6.20 9.27 7.47
C MET A 32 -6.01 9.53 5.96
N SER A 33 -5.11 8.80 5.29
CA SER A 33 -4.96 8.89 3.83
C SER A 33 -6.19 8.31 3.12
N PHE A 34 -6.79 7.25 3.65
CA PHE A 34 -8.06 6.70 3.15
C PHE A 34 -9.26 7.61 3.41
N VAL A 35 -9.23 8.36 4.52
CA VAL A 35 -10.22 9.40 4.75
C VAL A 35 -10.06 10.54 3.72
N ARG A 36 -8.82 10.96 3.42
CA ARG A 36 -8.55 12.04 2.45
C ARG A 36 -8.93 11.64 1.02
N ASN A 37 -8.66 10.40 0.61
CA ASN A 37 -9.00 9.92 -0.74
C ASN A 37 -10.47 9.46 -0.89
N LYS A 38 -11.27 9.62 0.18
CA LYS A 38 -12.71 9.29 0.27
C LYS A 38 -13.03 7.79 0.22
N LEU A 39 -12.05 6.92 0.45
CA LEU A 39 -12.32 5.49 0.63
C LEU A 39 -13.09 5.23 1.93
N ILE A 40 -12.74 5.95 3.01
CA ILE A 40 -13.40 5.85 4.32
C ILE A 40 -14.25 7.08 4.58
N ALA A 41 -15.54 6.87 4.80
CA ALA A 41 -16.47 7.93 5.14
C ALA A 41 -16.41 8.29 6.63
N VAL A 42 -16.38 9.58 6.93
CA VAL A 42 -16.26 10.08 8.31
C VAL A 42 -17.23 11.22 8.58
N ARG A 43 -17.63 11.38 9.83
CA ARG A 43 -18.25 12.59 10.37
C ARG A 43 -17.13 13.48 10.93
N LYS A 44 -17.15 14.76 10.54
CA LYS A 44 -16.20 15.76 11.04
C LYS A 44 -16.93 16.70 11.97
N GLU A 45 -16.41 16.89 13.17
CA GLU A 45 -16.95 17.84 14.13
C GLU A 45 -16.00 19.03 14.28
N PRO A 46 -16.51 20.27 14.23
CA PRO A 46 -15.70 21.44 14.52
C PRO A 46 -15.33 21.41 16.01
N LYS A 47 -14.03 21.37 16.29
CA LYS A 47 -13.44 21.61 17.61
C LYS A 47 -12.51 22.82 17.50
N VAL A 48 -12.34 23.52 18.62
CA VAL A 48 -11.63 24.83 18.73
C VAL A 48 -10.20 24.79 18.15
N ASP A 49 -9.53 23.64 18.17
CA ASP A 49 -8.11 23.53 17.75
C ASP A 49 -7.85 22.56 16.58
N ARG A 50 -8.60 21.44 16.48
CA ARG A 50 -8.50 20.47 15.36
C ARG A 50 -9.85 19.80 15.12
N LYS A 51 -10.28 19.69 13.85
CA LYS A 51 -11.50 18.95 13.48
C LYS A 51 -11.40 17.52 13.98
N ALA A 52 -12.30 17.12 14.88
CA ALA A 52 -12.40 15.74 15.30
C ALA A 52 -13.03 14.91 14.17
N VAL A 53 -12.49 13.71 13.95
CA VAL A 53 -12.88 12.84 12.84
C VAL A 53 -13.33 11.50 13.41
N TYR A 54 -14.58 11.14 13.13
CA TYR A 54 -15.24 9.93 13.63
C TYR A 54 -15.74 9.08 12.46
N LEU A 55 -15.65 7.76 12.58
CA LEU A 55 -16.18 6.84 11.58
C LEU A 55 -17.71 6.95 11.50
N LYS A 56 -18.24 6.94 10.28
CA LYS A 56 -19.67 6.70 10.05
C LYS A 56 -20.00 5.22 10.27
N ALA A 57 -21.29 4.91 10.41
CA ALA A 57 -21.81 3.55 10.41
C ALA A 57 -21.22 2.70 9.26
N ASP A 58 -20.99 1.42 9.54
CA ASP A 58 -20.52 0.39 8.60
C ASP A 58 -19.15 0.62 7.96
N GLN A 59 -18.39 1.64 8.39
CA GLN A 59 -17.06 1.90 7.85
C GLN A 59 -15.95 1.03 8.46
N GLY A 60 -16.28 0.23 9.48
CA GLY A 60 -15.32 -0.67 10.15
C GLY A 60 -14.72 -1.71 9.20
N TYR A 61 -15.56 -2.34 8.37
CA TYR A 61 -15.13 -3.29 7.35
C TYR A 61 -14.15 -2.66 6.37
N ALA A 62 -14.53 -1.50 5.81
CA ALA A 62 -13.72 -0.79 4.84
C ALA A 62 -12.36 -0.37 5.45
N LEU A 63 -12.35 0.12 6.70
CA LEU A 63 -11.11 0.53 7.37
C LEU A 63 -10.17 -0.65 7.60
N HIS A 64 -10.70 -1.77 8.10
CA HIS A 64 -9.92 -2.98 8.35
C HIS A 64 -9.34 -3.56 7.06
N ASN A 65 -10.19 -3.76 6.05
CA ASN A 65 -9.79 -4.32 4.77
C ASN A 65 -8.76 -3.40 4.08
N ALA A 66 -8.94 -2.09 4.14
CA ALA A 66 -8.00 -1.13 3.56
C ALA A 66 -6.63 -1.16 4.26
N LEU A 67 -6.58 -1.31 5.58
CA LEU A 67 -5.32 -1.39 6.33
C LEU A 67 -4.57 -2.70 6.07
N ILE A 68 -5.28 -3.83 5.94
CA ILE A 68 -4.66 -5.10 5.54
C ILE A 68 -4.15 -5.02 4.10
N LEU A 69 -4.96 -4.52 3.17
CA LEU A 69 -4.52 -4.32 1.80
C LEU A 69 -3.32 -3.38 1.72
N ASN A 70 -3.26 -2.36 2.57
CA ASN A 70 -2.12 -1.46 2.61
C ASN A 70 -0.81 -2.12 3.07
N ALA A 71 -0.91 -3.24 3.78
CA ALA A 71 0.27 -4.00 4.19
C ALA A 71 0.98 -4.65 2.99
N VAL A 72 0.23 -4.90 1.92
CA VAL A 72 0.72 -5.43 0.64
C VAL A 72 0.97 -4.29 -0.34
N PHE A 73 -0.05 -3.43 -0.53
CA PHE A 73 -0.08 -2.35 -1.51
C PHE A 73 0.18 -0.98 -0.84
N PRO A 74 1.38 -0.38 -1.01
CA PRO A 74 1.82 0.78 -0.23
C PRO A 74 1.00 2.05 -0.46
N ASN A 75 0.49 2.22 -1.68
CA ASN A 75 -0.16 3.43 -2.15
C ASN A 75 -1.68 3.40 -1.85
N PRO A 76 -2.20 4.38 -1.09
CA PRO A 76 -3.63 4.43 -0.78
C PRO A 76 -4.56 4.55 -1.98
N LYS A 77 -4.08 5.07 -3.12
CA LYS A 77 -4.88 5.16 -4.35
C LYS A 77 -5.11 3.78 -4.95
N ASP A 78 -4.11 2.91 -4.91
CA ASP A 78 -4.21 1.54 -5.42
C ASP A 78 -5.14 0.72 -4.53
N VAL A 79 -5.01 0.84 -3.22
CA VAL A 79 -5.99 0.24 -2.28
C VAL A 79 -7.40 0.72 -2.57
N LYS A 80 -7.62 2.02 -2.80
CA LYS A 80 -8.95 2.51 -3.19
C LYS A 80 -9.43 1.91 -4.51
N ARG A 81 -8.55 1.77 -5.50
CA ARG A 81 -8.88 1.15 -6.79
C ARG A 81 -9.29 -0.31 -6.63
N ILE A 82 -8.66 -1.08 -5.73
CA ILE A 82 -9.07 -2.46 -5.41
C ILE A 82 -10.53 -2.52 -4.93
N PHE A 83 -11.01 -1.47 -4.25
CA PHE A 83 -12.40 -1.38 -3.80
C PHE A 83 -13.40 -0.94 -4.87
N GLU A 84 -12.96 -0.47 -6.03
CA GLU A 84 -13.79 0.20 -7.03
C GLU A 84 -13.71 -0.42 -8.44
N ASP A 85 -12.64 -1.15 -8.75
CA ASP A 85 -12.35 -1.74 -10.06
C ASP A 85 -12.18 -3.27 -9.90
N GLU A 86 -13.18 -4.02 -10.34
CA GLU A 86 -13.22 -5.50 -10.23
C GLU A 86 -12.06 -6.18 -10.97
N ARG A 87 -11.66 -5.67 -12.13
CA ARG A 87 -10.55 -6.23 -12.91
C ARG A 87 -9.25 -6.01 -12.16
N TYR A 88 -9.02 -4.78 -11.70
CA TYR A 88 -7.83 -4.46 -10.92
C TYR A 88 -7.77 -5.22 -9.60
N ARG A 89 -8.92 -5.44 -8.94
CA ARG A 89 -9.02 -6.28 -7.75
C ARG A 89 -8.61 -7.73 -8.04
N THR A 90 -9.05 -8.29 -9.18
CA THR A 90 -8.70 -9.65 -9.60
C THR A 90 -7.20 -9.78 -9.87
N ASP A 91 -6.60 -8.80 -10.55
CA ASP A 91 -5.15 -8.75 -10.78
C ASP A 91 -4.39 -8.69 -9.44
N CYS A 92 -4.87 -7.87 -8.51
CA CYS A 92 -4.30 -7.78 -7.16
C CYS A 92 -4.44 -9.08 -6.37
N ALA A 93 -5.53 -9.83 -6.57
CA ALA A 93 -5.70 -11.15 -5.94
C ALA A 93 -4.62 -12.14 -6.40
N ALA A 94 -4.28 -12.12 -7.70
CA ALA A 94 -3.19 -12.94 -8.24
C ALA A 94 -1.83 -12.53 -7.65
N VAL A 95 -1.59 -11.22 -7.48
CA VAL A 95 -0.38 -10.70 -6.81
C VAL A 95 -0.31 -11.16 -5.36
N VAL A 96 -1.40 -11.00 -4.59
CA VAL A 96 -1.47 -11.46 -3.19
C VAL A 96 -1.25 -12.97 -3.09
N GLY A 97 -1.87 -13.74 -3.98
CA GLY A 97 -1.66 -15.18 -4.08
C GLY A 97 -0.19 -15.52 -4.25
N ARG A 98 0.48 -14.95 -5.26
CA ARG A 98 1.91 -15.20 -5.49
C ARG A 98 2.78 -14.74 -4.31
N LEU A 99 2.58 -13.52 -3.82
CA LEU A 99 3.42 -12.95 -2.75
C LEU A 99 3.31 -13.70 -1.41
N LEU A 100 2.12 -14.18 -1.06
CA LEU A 100 1.87 -14.82 0.23
C LEU A 100 2.00 -16.35 0.21
N THR A 101 2.00 -16.97 -0.97
CA THR A 101 2.08 -18.44 -1.11
C THR A 101 3.40 -18.93 -1.69
N ASP A 102 4.21 -18.05 -2.29
CA ASP A 102 5.50 -18.45 -2.84
C ASP A 102 6.52 -18.73 -1.71
N ARG A 103 7.15 -19.89 -1.83
CA ARG A 103 7.78 -20.65 -0.72
C ARG A 103 9.24 -20.26 -0.45
N GLY A 104 9.76 -19.26 -1.16
CA GLY A 104 11.19 -18.96 -1.21
C GLY A 104 11.70 -17.87 -0.26
N SER A 105 10.83 -17.16 0.46
CA SER A 105 11.23 -16.08 1.38
C SER A 105 11.05 -16.45 2.85
N VAL A 106 12.00 -16.04 3.71
CA VAL A 106 11.93 -16.16 5.18
C VAL A 106 10.68 -15.44 5.74
N LEU A 107 10.19 -14.39 5.08
CA LEU A 107 8.89 -13.77 5.41
C LEU A 107 7.71 -14.63 4.94
N GLY A 108 7.86 -15.36 3.84
CA GLY A 108 6.85 -16.30 3.33
C GLY A 108 6.55 -17.42 4.33
N GLU A 109 7.56 -17.99 4.99
CA GLU A 109 7.37 -19.03 6.02
C GLU A 109 6.60 -18.53 7.25
N ALA A 110 6.80 -17.27 7.66
CA ALA A 110 6.04 -16.65 8.75
C ALA A 110 4.59 -16.27 8.35
N LEU A 111 4.32 -16.14 7.04
CA LEU A 111 3.03 -15.76 6.46
C LEU A 111 2.22 -16.97 5.93
N GLN A 112 2.77 -18.18 6.02
CA GLN A 112 2.15 -19.45 5.61
C GLN A 112 1.04 -19.92 6.57
N SER A 113 0.05 -19.06 6.79
CA SER A 113 -1.21 -19.46 7.42
C SER A 113 -2.28 -19.70 6.34
N GLY A 114 -3.23 -20.60 6.60
CA GLY A 114 -4.40 -20.76 5.72
C GLY A 114 -5.24 -19.47 5.56
N SER A 115 -4.92 -18.39 6.27
CA SER A 115 -5.50 -17.06 6.07
C SER A 115 -4.96 -16.35 4.83
N SER A 116 -3.75 -16.67 4.35
CA SER A 116 -3.17 -16.11 3.12
C SER A 116 -3.93 -16.56 1.89
N ASP A 117 -4.19 -17.87 1.77
CA ASP A 117 -5.03 -18.42 0.70
C ASP A 117 -6.45 -17.84 0.76
N LYS A 118 -7.02 -17.78 1.97
CA LYS A 118 -8.37 -17.20 2.17
C LYS A 118 -8.43 -15.73 1.79
N MET A 119 -7.37 -14.94 2.05
CA MET A 119 -7.30 -13.54 1.62
C MET A 119 -7.26 -13.44 0.10
N ALA A 120 -6.40 -14.23 -0.57
CA ALA A 120 -6.32 -14.24 -2.02
C ALA A 120 -7.64 -14.66 -2.67
N SER A 121 -8.28 -15.73 -2.18
CA SER A 121 -9.59 -16.18 -2.66
C SER A 121 -10.69 -15.15 -2.39
N PHE A 122 -10.66 -14.47 -1.23
CA PHE A 122 -11.60 -13.39 -0.93
C PHE A 122 -11.48 -12.24 -1.94
N LEU A 123 -10.26 -11.87 -2.33
CA LEU A 123 -10.04 -10.81 -3.30
C LEU A 123 -10.46 -11.23 -4.71
N ALA A 124 -10.23 -12.49 -5.09
CA ALA A 124 -10.63 -13.01 -6.40
C ALA A 124 -12.15 -13.12 -6.58
N ASP A 125 -12.89 -13.25 -5.48
CA ASP A 125 -14.36 -13.31 -5.51
C ASP A 125 -14.99 -11.91 -5.53
N ILE A 126 -15.38 -11.48 -6.73
CA ILE A 126 -16.00 -10.17 -6.96
C ILE A 126 -17.37 -10.00 -6.27
N ALA A 127 -18.05 -11.11 -5.92
CA ALA A 127 -19.34 -11.04 -5.24
C ALA A 127 -19.20 -10.58 -3.78
N ARG A 128 -18.00 -10.71 -3.19
CA ARG A 128 -17.75 -10.30 -1.81
C ARG A 128 -17.43 -8.82 -1.73
N ASP A 129 -18.20 -8.08 -0.94
CA ASP A 129 -18.00 -6.62 -0.82
C ASP A 129 -17.00 -6.28 0.29
N LEU A 130 -15.90 -5.63 -0.10
CA LEU A 130 -14.86 -5.13 0.81
C LEU A 130 -15.37 -4.08 1.80
N ARG A 131 -16.58 -3.55 1.64
CA ARG A 131 -17.23 -2.61 2.56
C ARG A 131 -18.22 -3.26 3.51
N GLN A 132 -18.57 -4.53 3.29
CA GLN A 132 -19.63 -5.23 4.07
C GLN A 132 -19.13 -6.52 4.71
N GLU A 133 -17.98 -7.03 4.30
CA GLU A 133 -17.44 -8.30 4.79
C GLU A 133 -16.01 -8.17 5.29
N TRP A 134 -15.67 -8.91 6.34
CA TRP A 134 -14.30 -8.95 6.87
C TRP A 134 -13.42 -9.80 5.97
N MET A 135 -12.41 -9.18 5.38
CA MET A 135 -11.37 -9.89 4.68
C MET A 135 -10.48 -10.64 5.70
N PRO A 136 -10.12 -11.90 5.42
CA PRO A 136 -9.15 -12.65 6.22
C PRO A 136 -7.84 -11.88 6.37
N ASN A 137 -7.32 -11.80 7.61
CA ASN A 137 -6.04 -11.19 7.90
C ASN A 137 -4.96 -12.29 7.96
N PRO A 138 -3.96 -12.30 7.06
CA PRO A 138 -2.86 -13.26 7.10
C PRO A 138 -1.78 -12.89 8.13
N PHE A 139 -1.83 -11.68 8.70
CA PHE A 139 -0.79 -11.14 9.56
C PHE A 139 -1.13 -11.32 11.05
N GLN A 140 -0.24 -11.95 11.81
CA GLN A 140 -0.30 -11.92 13.28
C GLN A 140 -0.05 -10.50 13.81
N VAL A 141 0.91 -9.80 13.21
CA VAL A 141 1.18 -8.38 13.42
C VAL A 141 1.29 -7.72 12.05
N LEU A 142 0.60 -6.60 11.85
CA LEU A 142 0.62 -5.88 10.59
C LEU A 142 2.06 -5.44 10.24
N PRO A 143 2.53 -5.65 8.99
CA PRO A 143 3.85 -5.21 8.53
C PRO A 143 4.15 -3.73 8.84
N GLN A 144 3.14 -2.85 8.76
CA GLN A 144 3.29 -1.42 9.07
C GLN A 144 3.55 -1.12 10.56
N VAL A 145 3.30 -2.09 11.44
CA VAL A 145 3.65 -2.03 12.86
C VAL A 145 5.02 -2.65 13.09
N ALA A 146 5.29 -3.80 12.47
CA ALA A 146 6.53 -4.55 12.69
C ALA A 146 7.75 -3.94 12.00
N LEU A 147 7.59 -3.33 10.83
CA LEU A 147 8.70 -2.95 9.94
C LEU A 147 8.96 -1.44 9.84
N GLY A 148 8.22 -0.60 10.58
CA GLY A 148 8.46 0.84 10.68
C GLY A 148 8.01 1.68 9.47
N GLU A 149 8.60 2.88 9.31
CA GLU A 149 7.98 4.03 8.61
C GLU A 149 7.60 3.83 7.14
N ASN A 150 8.16 2.88 6.39
CA ASN A 150 7.86 2.76 4.95
C ASN A 150 7.92 1.35 4.36
N THR A 151 7.87 0.31 5.18
CA THR A 151 8.09 -1.06 4.67
C THR A 151 6.77 -1.82 4.57
N THR A 152 6.19 -1.87 3.37
CA THR A 152 5.17 -2.90 3.09
C THR A 152 5.82 -4.26 2.96
N LEU A 153 5.03 -5.33 3.01
CA LEU A 153 5.54 -6.68 2.77
C LEU A 153 6.31 -6.76 1.45
N LEU A 154 5.75 -6.19 0.37
CA LEU A 154 6.41 -6.15 -0.93
C LEU A 154 7.77 -5.43 -0.88
N HIS A 155 7.86 -4.29 -0.20
CA HIS A 155 9.15 -3.60 -0.02
C HIS A 155 10.14 -4.44 0.79
N ALA A 156 9.68 -5.13 1.83
CA ALA A 156 10.54 -5.97 2.67
C ALA A 156 11.07 -7.20 1.92
N LEU A 157 10.24 -7.77 1.04
CA LEU A 157 10.62 -8.88 0.17
C LEU A 157 11.63 -8.41 -0.90
N LEU A 158 11.35 -7.28 -1.56
CA LEU A 158 12.27 -6.68 -2.54
C LEU A 158 13.58 -6.23 -1.90
N ALA A 159 13.57 -5.68 -0.68
CA ALA A 159 14.80 -5.30 0.02
C ALA A 159 15.68 -6.50 0.34
N GLN A 160 15.09 -7.66 0.65
CA GLN A 160 15.85 -8.92 0.80
C GLN A 160 16.43 -9.39 -0.54
N ALA A 161 15.59 -9.39 -1.58
CA ALA A 161 15.96 -9.91 -2.90
C ALA A 161 16.91 -8.99 -3.69
N ALA A 162 16.89 -7.68 -3.40
CA ALA A 162 17.76 -6.68 -4.04
C ALA A 162 19.26 -6.98 -3.86
N SER A 163 19.63 -7.71 -2.80
CA SER A 163 21.01 -8.18 -2.61
C SER A 163 21.44 -9.29 -3.57
N LEU A 164 20.48 -9.93 -4.25
CA LEU A 164 20.66 -11.11 -5.10
C LEU A 164 20.44 -10.81 -6.58
N GLU A 165 19.48 -9.95 -6.92
CA GLU A 165 19.14 -9.64 -8.32
C GLU A 165 19.10 -8.13 -8.64
N PRO A 166 19.74 -7.68 -9.74
CA PRO A 166 19.71 -6.28 -10.18
C PRO A 166 18.29 -5.77 -10.50
N ALA A 167 17.40 -6.65 -10.98
CA ALA A 167 16.01 -6.31 -11.27
C ALA A 167 15.23 -5.91 -10.01
N ASP A 168 15.49 -6.58 -8.88
CA ASP A 168 14.83 -6.27 -7.61
C ASP A 168 15.36 -4.97 -6.99
N SER A 169 16.66 -4.71 -7.13
CA SER A 169 17.24 -3.41 -6.77
C SER A 169 16.59 -2.25 -7.55
N PHE A 170 16.38 -2.43 -8.85
CA PHE A 170 15.70 -1.47 -9.71
C PHE A 170 14.25 -1.24 -9.27
N LEU A 171 13.48 -2.33 -9.05
CA LEU A 171 12.09 -2.25 -8.62
C LEU A 171 11.97 -1.57 -7.24
N LEU A 172 12.89 -1.84 -6.32
CA LEU A 172 12.92 -1.20 -5.01
C LEU A 172 13.15 0.32 -5.12
N ALA A 173 14.09 0.75 -5.96
CA ALA A 173 14.33 2.17 -6.22
C ALA A 173 13.10 2.85 -6.84
N TYR A 174 12.44 2.18 -7.80
CA TYR A 174 11.19 2.65 -8.39
C TYR A 174 10.08 2.81 -7.35
N MET A 175 9.89 1.82 -6.47
CA MET A 175 8.86 1.87 -5.43
C MET A 175 9.10 2.96 -4.37
N ASN A 176 10.37 3.26 -4.08
CA ASN A 176 10.76 4.36 -3.20
C ASN A 176 10.59 5.74 -3.86
N GLY A 177 10.28 5.81 -5.17
CA GLY A 177 10.22 7.05 -5.93
C GLY A 177 11.59 7.69 -6.16
N ASP A 178 12.68 6.92 -6.00
CA ASP A 178 14.03 7.37 -6.31
C ASP A 178 14.30 7.16 -7.81
N TRP A 179 13.81 8.12 -8.60
CA TRP A 179 13.84 8.02 -10.07
C TRP A 179 15.25 7.99 -10.64
N GLU A 180 16.21 8.70 -10.03
CA GLU A 180 17.59 8.72 -10.47
C GLU A 180 18.29 7.38 -10.19
N ALA A 181 18.11 6.83 -8.99
CA ALA A 181 18.64 5.50 -8.67
C ALA A 181 17.98 4.42 -9.55
N ALA A 182 16.66 4.51 -9.76
CA ALA A 182 15.93 3.58 -10.61
C ALA A 182 16.43 3.66 -12.07
N GLN A 183 16.64 4.86 -12.63
CA GLN A 183 17.19 4.99 -13.99
C GLN A 183 18.60 4.39 -14.08
N LYS A 184 19.48 4.67 -13.10
CA LYS A 184 20.83 4.11 -13.07
C LYS A 184 20.81 2.58 -13.05
N LEU A 185 19.96 1.98 -12.21
CA LEU A 185 19.83 0.53 -12.10
C LEU A 185 19.18 -0.09 -13.35
N SER A 186 18.28 0.64 -14.03
CA SER A 186 17.64 0.19 -15.27
C SER A 186 18.63 -0.07 -16.42
N SER A 187 19.82 0.55 -16.38
CA SER A 187 20.88 0.34 -17.36
C SER A 187 21.54 -1.03 -17.26
N GLN A 188 21.41 -1.68 -16.10
CA GLN A 188 21.96 -3.01 -15.81
C GLN A 188 20.99 -4.14 -16.18
N ILE A 189 19.76 -3.80 -16.55
CA ILE A 189 18.71 -4.73 -16.98
C ILE A 189 18.73 -4.80 -18.51
N SER A 190 19.33 -5.86 -19.04
CA SER A 190 19.50 -6.09 -20.48
C SER A 190 18.33 -6.88 -21.11
N SER A 191 17.56 -7.60 -20.31
CA SER A 191 16.32 -8.28 -20.71
C SER A 191 15.34 -8.31 -19.53
N GLY A 192 14.04 -8.32 -19.82
CA GLY A 192 13.02 -8.27 -18.78
C GLY A 192 11.64 -8.57 -19.34
N THR A 193 10.67 -8.73 -18.45
CA THR A 193 9.27 -8.88 -18.86
C THR A 193 8.74 -7.57 -19.47
N PRO A 194 7.68 -7.63 -20.30
CA PRO A 194 7.06 -6.42 -20.87
C PRO A 194 6.70 -5.37 -19.80
N GLU A 195 6.29 -5.81 -18.61
CA GLU A 195 5.94 -4.95 -17.48
C GLU A 195 7.17 -4.22 -16.94
N LEU A 196 8.31 -4.92 -16.82
CA LEU A 196 9.56 -4.31 -16.35
C LEU A 196 10.07 -3.24 -17.33
N LEU A 197 9.91 -3.48 -18.63
CA LEU A 197 10.24 -2.51 -19.69
C LEU A 197 9.27 -1.31 -19.69
N ALA A 198 7.99 -1.53 -19.39
CA ALA A 198 7.02 -0.46 -19.24
C ALA A 198 7.40 0.48 -18.06
N ILE A 199 7.84 -0.08 -16.94
CA ILE A 199 8.32 0.69 -15.78
C ILE A 199 9.55 1.53 -16.16
N LYS A 200 10.51 0.95 -16.90
CA LYS A 200 11.68 1.68 -17.40
C LYS A 200 11.27 2.90 -18.24
N THR A 201 10.33 2.69 -19.16
CA THR A 201 9.79 3.75 -20.03
C THR A 201 9.11 4.86 -19.21
N GLU A 202 8.37 4.49 -18.16
CA GLU A 202 7.72 5.45 -17.28
C GLU A 202 8.73 6.32 -16.51
N ILE A 203 9.81 5.73 -16.00
CA ILE A 203 10.89 6.44 -15.29
C ILE A 203 11.57 7.44 -16.24
N ASP A 204 11.93 7.01 -17.45
CA ASP A 204 12.56 7.89 -18.44
C ASP A 204 11.67 9.08 -18.79
N ARG A 205 10.36 8.85 -18.95
CA ARG A 205 9.39 9.93 -19.15
C ARG A 205 9.37 10.89 -17.95
N LYS A 206 9.35 10.38 -16.72
CA LYS A 206 9.31 11.20 -15.51
C LYS A 206 10.54 12.07 -15.33
N LEU A 207 11.72 11.54 -15.63
CA LEU A 207 12.97 12.29 -15.56
C LEU A 207 13.06 13.35 -16.67
N ASN A 208 12.61 13.03 -17.88
CA ASN A 208 12.54 14.02 -18.96
C ASN A 208 11.57 15.16 -18.63
N GLU A 209 10.37 14.86 -18.10
CA GLU A 209 9.41 15.88 -17.64
C GLU A 209 10.04 16.83 -16.60
N ALA A 210 10.80 16.28 -15.64
CA ALA A 210 11.48 17.07 -14.62
C ALA A 210 12.63 17.92 -15.18
N HIS A 211 13.38 17.39 -16.16
CA HIS A 211 14.44 18.11 -16.84
C HIS A 211 13.90 19.29 -17.67
N GLU A 212 12.86 19.05 -18.48
CA GLU A 212 12.19 20.09 -19.28
C GLU A 212 11.63 21.21 -18.39
N PHE A 213 11.02 20.86 -17.26
CA PHE A 213 10.55 21.85 -16.30
C PHE A 213 11.69 22.69 -15.70
N SER A 214 12.82 22.05 -15.40
CA SER A 214 14.00 22.74 -14.86
C SER A 214 14.62 23.70 -15.89
N GLU A 215 14.70 23.29 -17.15
CA GLU A 215 15.13 24.14 -18.26
C GLU A 215 14.21 25.35 -18.44
N LEU A 216 12.90 25.14 -18.35
CA LEU A 216 11.91 26.22 -18.40
C LEU A 216 12.10 27.23 -17.26
N LEU A 217 12.31 26.77 -16.02
CA LEU A 217 12.59 27.64 -14.89
C LEU A 217 13.91 28.42 -15.06
N ASN A 218 14.94 27.77 -15.59
CA ASN A 218 16.24 28.41 -15.89
C ASN A 218 16.09 29.49 -16.96
N PHE A 219 15.26 29.25 -17.97
CA PHE A 219 14.93 30.24 -18.99
C PHE A 219 14.24 31.47 -18.39
N PHE A 220 13.27 31.29 -17.49
CA PHE A 220 12.58 32.40 -16.82
C PHE A 220 13.46 33.15 -15.81
N ARG A 221 14.47 32.51 -15.22
CA ARG A 221 15.43 33.17 -14.29
C ARG A 221 16.51 34.01 -14.96
N LYS A 222 16.76 33.78 -16.26
CA LYS A 222 17.77 34.50 -17.05
C LYS A 222 17.20 35.69 -17.84
N LYS A 223 15.91 35.98 -17.68
CA LYS A 223 15.25 37.22 -18.11
C LYS A 223 15.04 38.14 -16.91
#